data_AF-A0A4R9C1U2-F1
#
_entry.id   AF-A0A4R9C1U2-F1
#
_cell.length_a   1.000
_cell.length_b   1.000
_cell.length_c   1.000
_cell.angle_alpha   90.00
_cell.angle_beta   90.00
_cell.angle_gamma   90.00
#
_symmetry.space_group_name_H-M   'P 1'
#
loop_
_entity.id
_entity.type
_entity.pdbx_description
1 polymer ?
#
loop_
_entity_poly.entity_id
_entity_poly.type
_entity_poly.pdbx_seq_one_letter_code
_entity_poly.pdbx_strand_id
1 'polypeptide(L)'
;MKEYKQKIATKGQLKLIIFTDLLIFIAIGVIIYESYKKINHFTSYLLLGSVFILMGVNQYIYYKNNGGIRYVILTSLYSLIGLAMILFRLFM
;
A
#
# COMPACT_ATOMS: atom_id res chain seq x y z
N MET A 1 -30.26 -15.63 -1.77
CA MET A 1 -29.29 -14.96 -0.89
C MET A 1 -27.95 -15.66 -1.11
N LYS A 2 -26.99 -15.05 -1.83
CA LYS A 2 -25.69 -15.71 -2.08
C LYS A 2 -24.90 -15.68 -0.77
N GLU A 3 -24.68 -16.84 -0.16
CA GLU A 3 -23.74 -16.99 0.93
C GLU A 3 -22.36 -16.53 0.46
N TYR A 4 -21.92 -15.36 0.92
CA TYR A 4 -20.53 -14.95 0.82
C TYR A 4 -19.74 -15.82 1.80
N LYS A 5 -19.37 -17.04 1.37
CA LYS A 5 -18.31 -17.80 2.04
C LYS A 5 -17.11 -16.87 2.14
N GLN A 6 -16.78 -16.44 3.36
CA GLN A 6 -15.53 -15.72 3.63
C GLN A 6 -14.39 -16.61 3.10
N LYS A 7 -13.86 -16.27 1.92
CA LYS A 7 -12.69 -16.96 1.40
C LYS A 7 -11.52 -16.53 2.27
N ILE A 8 -11.06 -17.47 3.08
CA ILE A 8 -9.80 -17.38 3.83
C ILE A 8 -8.73 -16.84 2.90
N ALA A 9 -7.97 -15.83 3.34
CA ALA A 9 -6.90 -15.23 2.55
C ALA A 9 -5.95 -16.33 2.05
N THR A 10 -5.63 -16.31 0.75
CA THR A 10 -4.74 -17.32 0.19
C THR A 10 -3.33 -17.17 0.77
N LYS A 11 -2.53 -18.25 0.79
CA LYS A 11 -1.12 -18.19 1.24
C LYS A 11 -0.33 -17.08 0.54
N GLY A 12 -0.62 -16.81 -0.74
CA GLY A 12 -0.02 -15.72 -1.49
C GLY A 12 -0.45 -14.33 -1.01
N GLN A 13 -1.74 -14.13 -0.73
CA GLN A 13 -2.23 -12.87 -0.15
C GLN A 13 -1.62 -12.60 1.23
N LEU A 14 -1.53 -13.62 2.07
CA LEU A 14 -0.94 -13.46 3.40
C LEU A 14 0.53 -13.03 3.31
N LYS A 15 1.31 -13.61 2.40
CA LYS A 15 2.70 -13.19 2.14
C LYS A 15 2.77 -11.73 1.69
N LEU A 16 1.85 -11.27 0.84
CA LEU A 16 1.83 -9.90 0.36
C LEU A 16 1.46 -8.90 1.46
N ILE A 17 0.51 -9.26 2.33
CA ILE A 17 0.16 -8.48 3.52
C ILE A 17 1.38 -8.35 4.44
N ILE A 18 2.02 -9.47 4.80
CA ILE A 18 3.23 -9.47 5.64
C ILE A 18 4.34 -8.62 5.03
N PHE A 19 4.56 -8.73 3.71
CA PHE A 19 5.55 -7.92 3.02
C PHE A 19 5.21 -6.42 3.06
N THR A 20 3.93 -6.08 2.87
CA THR A 20 3.45 -4.69 2.96
C THR A 20 3.67 -4.14 4.36
N ASP A 21 3.38 -4.92 5.40
CA ASP A 21 3.58 -4.53 6.80
C ASP A 21 5.06 -4.31 7.13
N LEU A 22 5.94 -5.20 6.66
CA LEU A 22 7.39 -5.01 6.80
C LEU A 22 7.86 -3.73 6.11
N LEU A 23 7.34 -3.44 4.92
CA LEU A 23 7.67 -2.21 4.20
C LEU A 23 7.16 -0.96 4.93
N ILE A 24 6.00 -1.04 5.59
CA ILE A 24 5.50 0.03 6.47
C ILE A 24 6.49 0.31 7.60
N PHE A 25 6.98 -0.72 8.29
CA PHE A 25 7.97 -0.54 9.36
C PHE A 25 9.28 0.07 8.84
N ILE A 26 9.73 -0.35 7.66
CA ILE A 26 10.91 0.24 7.00
C ILE A 26 10.65 1.71 6.67
N ALA A 27 9.50 2.04 6.08
CA ALA A 27 9.13 3.41 5.75
C ALA A 27 9.11 4.30 7.00
N ILE A 28 8.54 3.83 8.11
CA ILE A 28 8.54 4.54 9.41
C ILE A 28 9.98 4.78 9.89
N GLY A 29 10.84 3.75 9.84
CA GLY A 29 12.24 3.88 10.24
C GLY A 29 12.99 4.92 9.40
N VAL A 30 12.76 4.93 8.09
CA VAL A 30 13.36 5.91 7.17
C VAL A 30 12.83 7.32 7.43
N ILE A 31 11.53 7.49 7.69
CA ILE A 31 10.94 8.79 8.04
C ILE A 31 11.57 9.34 9.32
N ILE A 32 11.70 8.50 10.36
CA ILE A 32 12.33 8.91 11.63
C ILE A 32 13.79 9.29 11.38
N TYR A 33 14.53 8.47 10.62
CA TYR A 33 15.92 8.73 10.30
C TYR A 33 16.12 10.04 9.53
N GLU A 34 15.37 10.25 8.45
CA GLU A 34 15.46 11.45 7.62
C GLU A 34 15.04 12.70 8.42
N SER A 35 14.00 12.59 9.27
CA SER A 35 13.55 13.67 10.17
C SER A 35 14.63 14.02 11.21
N TYR A 36 15.23 13.01 11.84
CA TYR A 36 16.28 13.19 12.84
C TYR A 36 17.53 13.84 12.25
N LYS A 37 17.94 13.39 11.04
CA LYS A 37 19.08 13.94 10.32
C LYS A 37 18.78 15.27 9.63
N LYS A 38 17.53 15.74 9.62
CA LYS A 38 17.07 16.94 8.91
C LYS A 38 17.48 16.95 7.44
N ILE A 39 17.48 15.76 6.82
CA ILE A 39 17.80 15.59 5.40
C ILE A 39 16.52 15.57 4.58
N ASN A 40 16.67 15.70 3.28
CA ASN A 40 15.56 15.67 2.35
C ASN A 40 14.80 14.33 2.46
N HIS A 41 13.48 14.39 2.57
CA HIS A 41 12.60 13.23 2.73
C HIS A 41 12.41 12.37 1.46
N PHE A 42 13.40 12.36 0.56
CA PHE A 42 13.28 11.71 -0.74
C PHE A 42 12.95 10.22 -0.62
N THR A 43 13.67 9.51 0.24
CA THR A 43 13.47 8.06 0.41
C THR A 43 12.15 7.78 1.10
N SER A 44 11.76 8.60 2.09
CA SER A 44 10.48 8.49 2.78
C SER A 44 9.28 8.56 1.83
N TYR A 45 9.26 9.56 0.93
CA TYR A 45 8.14 9.72 0.00
C TYR A 45 8.04 8.56 -1.00
N LEU A 46 9.18 8.07 -1.52
CA LEU A 46 9.19 6.92 -2.42
C LEU A 46 8.73 5.63 -1.73
N LEU A 47 9.19 5.39 -0.50
CA LEU A 47 8.78 4.22 0.28
C LEU A 47 7.30 4.28 0.65
N LEU A 48 6.81 5.43 1.14
CA LEU A 48 5.39 5.62 1.43
C LEU A 48 4.54 5.44 0.18
N GLY A 49 4.93 6.04 -0.94
CA GLY A 49 4.22 5.87 -2.21
C GLY A 49 4.15 4.41 -2.65
N SER A 50 5.24 3.67 -2.48
CA SER A 50 5.30 2.24 -2.78
C SER A 50 4.41 1.41 -1.85
N VAL A 51 4.36 1.73 -0.55
CA VAL A 51 3.43 1.12 0.42
C VAL A 51 1.99 1.32 -0.03
N PHE A 52 1.61 2.54 -0.40
CA PHE A 52 0.25 2.85 -0.87
C PHE A 52 -0.09 2.06 -2.14
N ILE A 53 0.83 1.94 -3.10
CA ILE A 53 0.61 1.10 -4.30
C ILE A 53 0.40 -0.37 -3.91
N LEU A 54 1.21 -0.92 -3.00
CA LEU A 54 1.04 -2.31 -2.52
C LEU A 54 -0.27 -2.52 -1.78
N MET A 55 -0.73 -1.54 -1.00
CA MET A 55 -2.06 -1.54 -0.40
C MET A 55 -3.16 -1.57 -1.48
N GLY A 56 -3.01 -0.79 -2.56
CA GLY A 56 -3.90 -0.84 -3.72
C GLY A 56 -3.95 -2.22 -4.37
N VAL A 57 -2.80 -2.86 -4.55
CA VAL A 57 -2.68 -4.25 -5.05
C VAL A 57 -3.37 -5.23 -4.11
N ASN A 58 -3.18 -5.12 -2.79
CA ASN A 58 -3.89 -5.95 -1.81
C ASN A 58 -5.41 -5.86 -2.00
N GLN A 59 -5.95 -4.64 -2.10
CA GLN A 59 -7.39 -4.43 -2.33
C GLN A 59 -7.88 -5.02 -3.66
N TYR A 60 -7.04 -4.98 -4.71
CA TYR A 60 -7.39 -5.58 -6.00
C TYR A 60 -7.49 -7.10 -5.90
N ILE A 61 -6.61 -7.74 -5.13
CA ILE A 61 -6.69 -9.18 -4.90
C ILE A 61 -7.93 -9.53 -4.07
N TYR A 62 -8.30 -8.69 -3.08
CA TYR A 62 -9.57 -8.85 -2.35
C TYR A 62 -10.78 -8.72 -3.27
N TYR A 63 -10.78 -7.75 -4.19
CA TYR A 63 -11.82 -7.61 -5.21
C TYR A 63 -11.94 -8.88 -6.06
N LYS A 64 -10.83 -9.41 -6.56
CA LYS A 64 -10.81 -10.62 -7.39
C LYS A 64 -11.36 -11.85 -6.64
N ASN A 65 -11.11 -11.95 -5.34
CA ASN A 65 -11.47 -13.13 -4.55
C ASN A 65 -12.89 -13.09 -3.99
N ASN A 66 -13.36 -11.91 -3.56
CA ASN A 66 -14.63 -11.75 -2.85
C ASN A 66 -15.68 -10.97 -3.66
N GLY A 67 -15.28 -10.24 -4.71
CA GLY A 67 -16.11 -9.27 -5.38
C GLY A 67 -16.46 -8.07 -4.48
N GLY A 68 -17.04 -7.02 -5.07
CA GLY A 68 -17.53 -5.85 -4.33
C GLY A 68 -16.85 -4.54 -4.71
N ILE A 69 -17.67 -3.53 -5.02
CA ILE A 69 -17.20 -2.25 -5.55
C ILE A 69 -16.32 -1.46 -4.57
N ARG A 70 -16.50 -1.67 -3.26
CA ARG A 70 -15.68 -1.04 -2.21
C ARG A 70 -14.19 -1.33 -2.40
N TYR A 71 -13.83 -2.56 -2.80
CA TYR A 71 -12.43 -2.93 -3.02
C TYR A 71 -11.84 -2.22 -4.24
N VAL A 72 -12.63 -2.02 -5.30
CA VAL A 72 -12.20 -1.26 -6.49
C VAL A 72 -11.93 0.20 -6.12
N ILE A 73 -12.85 0.83 -5.38
CA ILE A 73 -12.69 2.22 -4.93
C ILE A 73 -11.42 2.36 -4.08
N LEU A 74 -11.20 1.45 -3.13
CA LEU A 74 -9.99 1.47 -2.30
C LEU A 74 -8.71 1.22 -3.10
N THR A 75 -8.73 0.30 -4.08
CA THR A 75 -7.61 0.10 -5.01
C THR A 75 -7.25 1.40 -5.72
N SER A 76 -8.24 2.08 -6.32
CA SER A 76 -8.01 3.34 -7.02
C SER A 76 -7.47 4.43 -6.09
N LEU A 77 -8.06 4.57 -4.90
CA LEU A 77 -7.66 5.59 -3.93
C LEU A 77 -6.21 5.39 -3.46
N TYR A 78 -5.85 4.17 -3.04
CA TYR A 78 -4.50 3.88 -2.60
C TYR A 78 -3.47 4.04 -3.73
N SER A 79 -3.76 3.56 -4.94
CA SER A 79 -2.87 3.72 -6.08
C SER A 79 -2.68 5.19 -6.47
N LEU A 80 -3.74 6.00 -6.44
CA LEU A 80 -3.66 7.43 -6.75
C LEU A 80 -2.83 8.19 -5.71
N ILE A 81 -3.04 7.92 -4.42
CA ILE A 81 -2.23 8.52 -3.35
C ILE A 81 -0.77 8.12 -3.51
N GLY A 82 -0.49 6.83 -3.72
CA GLY A 82 0.88 6.34 -3.86
C GLY A 82 1.59 6.95 -5.07
N LEU A 83 0.90 7.03 -6.21
CA LEU A 83 1.44 7.68 -7.41
C LEU A 83 1.65 9.17 -7.19
N ALA A 84 0.72 9.87 -6.55
CA ALA A 84 0.84 11.30 -6.24
C ALA A 84 2.04 11.58 -5.34
N MET A 85 2.31 10.73 -4.33
CA MET A 85 3.48 10.89 -3.45
C MET A 85 4.80 10.70 -4.21
N ILE A 86 4.88 9.70 -5.10
CA ILE A 86 6.07 9.45 -5.91
C ILE A 86 6.29 10.61 -6.89
N LEU A 87 5.25 11.02 -7.61
CA LEU A 87 5.33 12.13 -8.56
C LEU A 87 5.69 13.44 -7.86
N PHE A 88 5.04 13.74 -6.73
CA PHE A 88 5.36 14.91 -5.92
C PHE A 88 6.86 14.96 -5.61
N ARG A 89 7.46 13.86 -5.16
CA ARG A 89 8.88 13.83 -4.79
C ARG A 89 9.83 13.83 -5.99
N LEU A 90 9.42 13.29 -7.13
CA LEU A 90 10.23 13.30 -8.35
C LEU A 90 10.28 14.67 -9.03
N PHE A 91 9.22 15.47 -8.88
CA PHE A 91 9.06 16.74 -9.61
C PHE A 91 9.10 18.00 -8.72
N MET A 92 9.05 17.87 -7.39
CA MET A 92 9.29 18.95 -6.42
C MET A 92 10.43 18.59 -5.46
#